data_AF-A0A290Q8H5-F1
#
_entry.id   AF-A0A290Q8H5-F1
#
_cell.length_a   1.000
_cell.length_b   1.000
_cell.length_c   1.000
_cell.angle_alpha   90.00
_cell.angle_beta   90.00
_cell.angle_gamma   90.00
#
_symmetry.space_group_name_H-M   'P 1'
#
loop_
_entity.id
_entity.type
_entity.pdbx_description
1 polymer ?
#
loop_
_entity_poly.entity_id
_entity_poly.type
_entity_poly.pdbx_seq_one_letter_code
_entity_poly.pdbx_strand_id
1 'polypeptide(L)'
;MSDSSSPKRRVLLYGNCQSVGVFQQLQANPAVTSHFDIQNVLSFGDPPPGNPLADNDYLRSLDAVIWQTAAGFPAPDFIEHLQPDCRQFRYPALSLKFLWPLHCSDPRNQPEEGMPYGRYPYGDSLVLRLLNQGIPAAEIGRRYLETDLLKLFPLDRLLERSFAELRHNDLQSDFAVAPLLETSFRQRQLFATINHPNRHLFDVLYRHVLAFLLGTTPDLTPSADLKIRYDIFGDEEIPLHPQVISHFALCWCRPDQRWRYRSAYLTHAEYIEAYAHRTAIPFGSSPRVWMDRAQQACRHGNFPEAEFILFEAATIFPTIPEFLLTAARLAVRQNRLLDAEKILRYHLQSNPDYKPIHEELARVMNLRSRSK
;
A
#
# COMPACT_ATOMS: atom_id res chain seq x y z
N MET A 1 -28.22 -34.68 -10.58
CA MET A 1 -28.15 -33.65 -11.64
C MET A 1 -26.76 -33.07 -11.58
N SER A 2 -25.96 -33.33 -12.61
CA SER A 2 -24.55 -32.97 -12.70
C SER A 2 -24.40 -31.47 -12.89
N ASP A 3 -23.78 -30.80 -11.93
CA ASP A 3 -23.37 -29.41 -12.04
C ASP A 3 -22.10 -29.34 -12.88
N SER A 4 -22.24 -29.29 -14.22
CA SER A 4 -21.13 -28.97 -15.10
C SER A 4 -21.03 -27.46 -15.20
N SER A 5 -20.39 -26.82 -14.21
CA SER A 5 -20.04 -25.41 -14.34
C SER A 5 -19.16 -25.27 -15.60
N SER A 6 -19.60 -24.47 -16.56
CA SER A 6 -18.78 -24.11 -17.72
C SER A 6 -17.38 -23.68 -17.28
N PRO A 7 -16.32 -24.03 -18.03
CA PRO A 7 -14.96 -23.63 -17.65
C PRO A 7 -14.88 -22.11 -17.48
N LYS A 8 -14.24 -21.67 -16.40
CA LYS A 8 -14.04 -20.24 -16.14
C LYS A 8 -13.15 -19.64 -17.23
N ARG A 9 -13.45 -18.40 -17.61
CA ARG A 9 -12.64 -17.64 -18.56
C ARG A 9 -11.31 -17.25 -17.92
N ARG A 10 -10.20 -17.42 -18.65
CA ARG A 10 -8.86 -17.13 -18.15
C ARG A 10 -8.49 -15.67 -18.38
N VAL A 11 -8.04 -15.02 -17.32
CA VAL A 11 -7.64 -13.61 -17.34
C VAL A 11 -6.24 -13.46 -16.78
N LEU A 12 -5.36 -12.83 -17.55
CA LEU A 12 -4.06 -12.39 -17.07
C LEU A 12 -4.15 -10.93 -16.62
N LEU A 13 -3.70 -10.66 -15.40
CA LEU A 13 -3.50 -9.30 -14.89
C LEU A 13 -2.00 -9.04 -14.80
N TYR A 14 -1.52 -8.02 -15.50
CA TYR A 14 -0.10 -7.67 -15.59
C TYR A 14 0.14 -6.22 -15.16
N GLY A 15 1.12 -5.97 -14.29
CA GLY A 15 1.48 -4.60 -13.90
C GLY A 15 2.36 -4.55 -12.66
N ASN A 16 2.63 -3.35 -12.16
CA ASN A 16 3.44 -3.14 -10.96
C ASN A 16 2.67 -3.53 -9.67
N CYS A 17 3.08 -3.02 -8.50
CA CYS A 17 2.40 -3.29 -7.24
C CYS A 17 0.89 -2.98 -7.28
N GLN A 18 0.46 -2.08 -8.17
CA GLN A 18 -0.94 -1.72 -8.35
C GLN A 18 -1.82 -2.83 -8.89
N SER A 19 -1.26 -3.72 -9.71
CA SER A 19 -1.96 -4.90 -10.20
C SER A 19 -2.37 -5.83 -9.06
N VAL A 20 -1.57 -5.92 -8.00
CA VAL A 20 -1.89 -6.71 -6.80
C VAL A 20 -3.14 -6.18 -6.11
N GLY A 21 -3.29 -4.86 -6.02
CA GLY A 21 -4.50 -4.25 -5.45
C GLY A 21 -5.75 -4.59 -6.27
N VAL A 22 -5.63 -4.57 -7.61
CA VAL A 22 -6.76 -4.86 -8.52
C VAL A 22 -7.12 -6.34 -8.37
N PHE A 23 -6.10 -7.20 -8.37
CA PHE A 23 -6.23 -8.64 -8.18
C PHE A 23 -6.99 -8.99 -6.91
N GLN A 24 -6.60 -8.40 -5.77
CA GLN A 24 -7.24 -8.65 -4.48
C GLN A 24 -8.73 -8.26 -4.50
N GLN A 25 -9.07 -7.11 -5.09
CA GLN A 25 -10.48 -6.70 -5.21
C GLN A 25 -11.28 -7.57 -6.17
N LEU A 26 -10.66 -8.10 -7.23
CA LEU A 26 -11.30 -9.04 -8.14
C LEU A 26 -11.55 -10.40 -7.48
N GLN A 27 -10.57 -10.92 -6.73
CA GLN A 27 -10.69 -12.17 -5.97
C GLN A 27 -11.74 -12.09 -4.85
N ALA A 28 -11.94 -10.90 -4.28
CA ALA A 28 -12.97 -10.67 -3.27
C ALA A 28 -14.40 -10.55 -3.84
N ASN A 29 -14.57 -10.50 -5.17
CA ASN A 29 -15.87 -10.28 -5.80
C ASN A 29 -16.46 -11.61 -6.34
N PRO A 30 -17.56 -12.13 -5.76
CA PRO A 30 -18.15 -13.40 -6.18
C PRO A 30 -18.62 -13.42 -7.64
N ALA A 31 -19.08 -12.28 -8.17
CA ALA A 31 -19.49 -12.18 -9.57
C ALA A 31 -18.29 -12.28 -10.53
N VAL A 32 -17.07 -12.00 -10.05
CA VAL A 32 -15.86 -12.22 -10.82
C VAL A 32 -15.39 -13.65 -10.65
N THR A 33 -15.24 -14.13 -9.40
CA THR A 33 -14.68 -15.46 -9.14
C THR A 33 -15.56 -16.61 -9.60
N SER A 34 -16.87 -16.40 -9.82
CA SER A 34 -17.77 -17.39 -10.44
C SER A 34 -17.50 -17.59 -11.94
N HIS A 35 -16.97 -16.58 -12.64
CA HIS A 35 -16.86 -16.57 -14.11
C HIS A 35 -15.42 -16.53 -14.63
N PHE A 36 -14.47 -16.10 -13.81
CA PHE A 36 -13.09 -15.88 -14.23
C PHE A 36 -12.10 -16.62 -13.34
N ASP A 37 -11.07 -17.17 -13.98
CA ASP A 37 -9.83 -17.61 -13.37
C ASP A 37 -8.77 -16.56 -13.66
N ILE A 38 -8.29 -15.87 -12.62
CA ILE A 38 -7.43 -14.69 -12.76
C ILE A 38 -6.05 -15.02 -12.20
N GLN A 39 -5.02 -14.76 -12.99
CA GLN A 39 -3.62 -14.85 -12.57
C GLN A 39 -2.97 -13.46 -12.63
N ASN A 40 -2.30 -13.06 -11.55
CA ASN A 40 -1.58 -11.80 -11.48
C ASN A 40 -0.07 -12.01 -11.68
N VAL A 41 0.55 -11.22 -12.55
CA VAL A 41 1.99 -11.23 -12.82
C VAL A 41 2.54 -9.82 -12.64
N LEU A 42 3.61 -9.70 -11.85
CA LEU A 42 4.28 -8.42 -11.64
C LEU A 42 5.15 -8.06 -12.84
N SER A 43 5.17 -6.76 -13.18
CA SER A 43 5.99 -6.22 -14.27
C SER A 43 7.46 -5.97 -13.89
N PHE A 44 7.85 -6.30 -12.66
CA PHE A 44 9.21 -6.12 -12.15
C PHE A 44 9.58 -7.28 -11.23
N GLY A 45 10.89 -7.43 -11.01
CA GLY A 45 11.47 -8.56 -10.29
C GLY A 45 11.75 -9.75 -11.21
N ASP A 46 12.41 -10.76 -10.66
CA ASP A 46 12.68 -11.99 -11.41
C ASP A 46 11.36 -12.75 -11.65
N PRO A 47 11.14 -13.25 -12.87
CA PRO A 47 9.97 -14.05 -13.15
C PRO A 47 9.99 -15.31 -12.26
N PRO A 48 8.87 -15.66 -11.59
CA PRO A 48 8.84 -16.84 -10.75
C PRO A 48 9.07 -18.10 -11.59
N PRO A 49 9.59 -19.20 -11.01
CA PRO A 49 9.61 -20.50 -11.67
C PRO A 49 8.20 -20.87 -12.15
N GLY A 50 8.07 -21.24 -13.43
CA GLY A 50 6.76 -21.47 -14.04
C GLY A 50 6.01 -20.19 -14.41
N ASN A 51 6.73 -19.10 -14.71
CA ASN A 51 6.14 -17.84 -15.18
C ASN A 51 5.19 -18.10 -16.37
N PRO A 52 3.89 -17.81 -16.24
CA PRO A 52 2.91 -18.05 -17.30
C PRO A 52 3.22 -17.28 -18.59
N LEU A 53 3.99 -16.19 -18.51
CA LEU A 53 4.38 -15.40 -19.68
C LEU A 53 5.39 -16.11 -20.60
N ALA A 54 6.03 -17.19 -20.13
CA ALA A 54 6.94 -18.00 -20.95
C ALA A 54 6.23 -19.14 -21.68
N ASP A 55 4.95 -19.39 -21.38
CA ASP A 55 4.15 -20.46 -21.95
C ASP A 55 3.20 -19.91 -23.03
N ASN A 56 3.54 -20.15 -24.30
CA ASN A 56 2.73 -19.72 -25.43
C ASN A 56 1.35 -20.37 -25.46
N ASP A 57 1.20 -21.60 -24.98
CA ASP A 57 -0.10 -22.27 -24.96
C ASP A 57 -0.99 -21.69 -23.86
N TYR A 58 -0.39 -21.31 -22.72
CA TYR A 58 -1.08 -20.49 -21.73
C TYR A 58 -1.54 -19.15 -22.32
N LEU A 59 -0.64 -18.38 -22.96
CA LEU A 59 -0.96 -17.07 -23.53
C LEU A 59 -2.07 -17.16 -24.59
N ARG A 60 -2.05 -18.21 -25.43
CA ARG A 60 -3.11 -18.48 -26.42
C ARG A 60 -4.43 -18.92 -25.81
N SER A 61 -4.45 -19.34 -24.55
CA SER A 61 -5.66 -19.76 -23.82
C SER A 61 -6.36 -18.61 -23.09
N LEU A 62 -5.78 -17.40 -23.10
CA LEU A 62 -6.33 -16.25 -22.40
C LEU A 62 -7.56 -15.67 -23.12
N ASP A 63 -8.67 -15.54 -22.40
CA ASP A 63 -9.86 -14.83 -22.89
C ASP A 63 -9.71 -13.32 -22.77
N ALA A 64 -8.95 -12.86 -21.77
CA ALA A 64 -8.66 -11.45 -21.59
C ALA A 64 -7.32 -11.17 -20.91
N VAL A 65 -6.75 -10.00 -21.20
CA VAL A 65 -5.60 -9.43 -20.51
C VAL A 65 -5.94 -8.04 -19.98
N ILE A 66 -5.67 -7.82 -18.70
CA ILE A 66 -5.69 -6.51 -18.07
C ILE A 66 -4.24 -6.13 -17.82
N TRP A 67 -3.73 -5.07 -18.43
CA TRP A 67 -2.31 -4.74 -18.30
C TRP A 67 -2.02 -3.25 -18.12
N GLN A 68 -0.94 -2.97 -17.38
CA GLN A 68 -0.57 -1.62 -17.02
C GLN A 68 0.35 -0.98 -18.08
N THR A 69 0.06 0.26 -18.46
CA THR A 69 0.87 1.09 -19.36
C THR A 69 1.74 2.06 -18.56
N ALA A 70 2.87 2.49 -19.12
CA ALA A 70 3.72 3.50 -18.51
C ALA A 70 4.42 4.34 -19.58
N ALA A 71 4.51 5.66 -19.35
CA ALA A 71 5.11 6.60 -20.30
C ALA A 71 6.54 6.17 -20.66
N GLY A 72 6.82 6.05 -21.95
CA GLY A 72 8.16 5.71 -22.44
C GLY A 72 8.53 4.23 -22.32
N PHE A 73 7.61 3.36 -21.89
CA PHE A 73 7.80 1.91 -21.91
C PHE A 73 6.96 1.28 -23.04
N PRO A 74 7.53 0.35 -23.82
CA PRO A 74 6.77 -0.36 -24.84
C PRO A 74 5.72 -1.29 -24.20
N ALA A 75 4.78 -1.76 -25.02
CA ALA A 75 3.91 -2.86 -24.61
C ALA A 75 4.76 -4.11 -24.27
N PRO A 76 4.33 -4.95 -23.31
CA PRO A 76 5.04 -6.18 -23.01
C PRO A 76 5.09 -7.14 -24.20
N ASP A 77 6.24 -7.81 -24.41
CA ASP A 77 6.45 -8.70 -25.55
C ASP A 77 5.40 -9.83 -25.66
N PHE A 78 4.87 -10.31 -24.53
CA PHE A 78 3.87 -11.38 -24.52
C PHE A 78 2.55 -10.99 -25.21
N ILE A 79 2.29 -9.68 -25.39
CA ILE A 79 1.11 -9.19 -26.12
C ILE A 79 1.11 -9.68 -27.57
N GLU A 80 2.28 -9.87 -28.18
CA GLU A 80 2.42 -10.39 -29.56
C GLU A 80 2.01 -11.86 -29.71
N HIS A 81 1.87 -12.59 -28.59
CA HIS A 81 1.52 -14.01 -28.56
C HIS A 81 0.05 -14.26 -28.21
N LEU A 82 -0.73 -13.21 -27.94
CA LEU A 82 -2.16 -13.32 -27.66
C LEU A 82 -2.95 -13.68 -28.92
N GLN A 83 -4.07 -14.39 -28.74
CA GLN A 83 -5.00 -14.64 -29.84
C GLN A 83 -5.72 -13.35 -30.27
N PRO A 84 -6.12 -13.21 -31.55
CA PRO A 84 -6.79 -12.00 -32.04
C PRO A 84 -8.10 -11.65 -31.33
N ASP A 85 -8.79 -12.63 -30.74
CA ASP A 85 -10.03 -12.48 -29.98
C ASP A 85 -9.79 -12.25 -28.47
N CYS A 86 -8.55 -12.32 -28.00
CA CYS A 86 -8.19 -12.03 -26.62
C CYS A 86 -8.49 -10.56 -26.31
N ARG A 87 -9.42 -10.33 -25.39
CA ARG A 87 -9.87 -8.98 -25.02
C ARG A 87 -8.80 -8.28 -24.21
N GLN A 88 -8.57 -7.00 -24.43
CA GLN A 88 -7.56 -6.25 -23.69
C GLN A 88 -8.15 -5.05 -22.95
N PHE A 89 -7.64 -4.79 -21.74
CA PHE A 89 -7.90 -3.58 -20.98
C PHE A 89 -6.60 -2.99 -20.44
N ARG A 90 -6.31 -1.76 -20.82
CA ARG A 90 -5.09 -1.04 -20.48
C ARG A 90 -5.38 0.04 -19.45
N TYR A 91 -4.54 0.15 -18.45
CA TYR A 91 -4.63 1.24 -17.47
C TYR A 91 -3.24 1.80 -17.16
N PRO A 92 -3.11 3.12 -16.94
CA PRO A 92 -1.82 3.74 -16.68
C PRO A 92 -1.29 3.37 -15.30
N ALA A 93 0.03 3.30 -15.17
CA ALA A 93 0.71 3.35 -13.89
C ALA A 93 0.34 4.65 -13.18
N LEU A 94 -0.39 4.52 -12.07
CA LEU A 94 -0.91 5.66 -11.34
C LEU A 94 0.23 6.30 -10.55
N SER A 95 0.61 7.53 -10.90
CA SER A 95 1.62 8.29 -10.17
C SER A 95 1.33 9.78 -10.21
N LEU A 96 1.70 10.49 -9.13
CA LEU A 96 1.47 11.92 -8.99
C LEU A 96 2.71 12.61 -8.43
N LYS A 97 3.64 12.99 -9.31
CA LYS A 97 4.98 13.46 -8.93
C LYS A 97 4.98 14.88 -8.37
N PHE A 98 4.11 15.76 -8.86
CA PHE A 98 4.20 17.20 -8.55
C PHE A 98 3.87 17.58 -7.10
N LEU A 99 3.17 16.71 -6.35
CA LEU A 99 2.90 16.95 -4.92
C LEU A 99 4.12 16.65 -4.04
N TRP A 100 5.07 15.84 -4.51
CA TRP A 100 6.32 15.52 -3.80
C TRP A 100 7.53 15.93 -4.66
N PRO A 101 7.75 17.24 -4.90
CA PRO A 101 8.80 17.72 -5.80
C PRO A 101 10.22 17.34 -5.39
N LEU A 102 10.40 17.00 -4.10
CA LEU A 102 11.67 16.61 -3.51
C LEU A 102 11.95 15.11 -3.58
N HIS A 103 10.98 14.30 -4.02
CA HIS A 103 11.13 12.85 -4.05
C HIS A 103 12.34 12.42 -4.89
N CYS A 104 13.13 11.50 -4.36
CA CYS A 104 14.23 10.86 -5.07
C CYS A 104 14.48 9.44 -4.54
N SER A 105 15.39 8.71 -5.19
CA SER A 105 15.98 7.52 -4.61
C SER A 105 16.95 7.92 -3.49
N ASP A 106 16.89 7.26 -2.34
CA ASP A 106 17.85 7.41 -1.25
C ASP A 106 18.80 6.20 -1.21
N PRO A 107 20.10 6.35 -1.51
CA PRO A 107 21.05 5.24 -1.48
C PRO A 107 21.24 4.64 -0.07
N ARG A 108 20.86 5.37 0.98
CA ARG A 108 20.91 4.89 2.37
C ARG A 108 19.78 3.91 2.66
N ASN A 109 18.67 3.96 1.93
CA ASN A 109 17.54 3.05 2.13
C ASN A 109 17.87 1.68 1.54
N GLN A 110 17.88 0.66 2.39
CA GLN A 110 18.21 -0.71 2.03
C GLN A 110 17.10 -1.63 2.54
N PRO A 111 16.83 -2.77 1.89
CA PRO A 111 15.92 -3.78 2.41
C PRO A 111 16.30 -4.19 3.84
N GLU A 112 15.30 -4.33 4.70
CA GLU A 112 15.45 -4.81 6.09
C GLU A 112 14.53 -6.03 6.29
N GLU A 113 14.79 -6.84 7.32
CA GLU A 113 13.89 -7.96 7.67
C GLU A 113 12.47 -7.43 7.95
N GLY A 114 11.47 -8.01 7.27
CA GLY A 114 10.08 -7.53 7.32
C GLY A 114 9.81 -6.22 6.57
N MET A 115 10.83 -5.58 5.96
CA MET A 115 10.69 -4.36 5.16
C MET A 115 11.47 -4.50 3.84
N PRO A 116 10.93 -5.23 2.84
CA PRO A 116 11.64 -5.53 1.60
C PRO A 116 12.01 -4.29 0.77
N TYR A 117 11.28 -3.18 0.96
CA TYR A 117 11.57 -1.89 0.32
C TYR A 117 12.32 -0.91 1.23
N GLY A 118 12.84 -1.40 2.36
CA GLY A 118 13.44 -0.59 3.41
C GLY A 118 12.42 0.19 4.24
N ARG A 119 12.92 0.88 5.26
CA ARG A 119 12.11 1.62 6.23
C ARG A 119 11.57 2.94 5.69
N TYR A 120 12.28 3.55 4.74
CA TYR A 120 11.91 4.80 4.08
C TYR A 120 12.05 4.64 2.57
N PRO A 121 11.09 3.96 1.90
CA PRO A 121 11.17 3.69 0.47
C PRO A 121 11.09 4.97 -0.39
N TYR A 122 10.60 6.07 0.17
CA TYR A 122 10.48 7.36 -0.50
C TYR A 122 11.57 8.32 0.00
N GLY A 123 12.65 8.43 -0.77
CA GLY A 123 13.72 9.37 -0.46
C GLY A 123 13.31 10.82 -0.71
N ASP A 124 14.03 11.74 -0.06
CA ASP A 124 13.88 13.18 -0.20
C ASP A 124 15.24 13.86 -0.44
N SER A 125 15.33 14.57 -1.57
CA SER A 125 16.55 15.20 -2.07
C SER A 125 17.01 16.41 -1.24
N LEU A 126 16.10 17.13 -0.57
CA LEU A 126 16.46 18.24 0.32
C LEU A 126 17.09 17.70 1.59
N VAL A 127 16.53 16.64 2.19
CA VAL A 127 17.12 15.99 3.36
C VAL A 127 18.51 15.45 3.05
N LEU A 128 18.67 14.75 1.91
CA LEU A 128 19.99 14.24 1.49
C LEU A 128 20.99 15.37 1.31
N ARG A 129 20.57 16.49 0.71
CA ARG A 129 21.43 17.66 0.56
C ARG A 129 21.85 18.26 1.90
N LEU A 130 20.92 18.39 2.86
CA LEU A 130 21.21 18.92 4.20
C LEU A 130 22.16 17.99 4.98
N LEU A 131 21.97 16.67 4.89
CA LEU A 131 22.89 15.69 5.47
C LEU A 131 24.30 15.79 4.88
N ASN A 132 24.39 15.90 3.56
CA ASN A 132 25.67 16.04 2.86
C ASN A 132 26.40 17.36 3.20
N GLN A 133 25.68 18.37 3.68
CA GLN A 133 26.24 19.62 4.20
C GLN A 133 26.70 19.52 5.66
N GLY A 134 26.57 18.34 6.30
CA GLY A 134 26.97 18.12 7.68
C GLY A 134 25.97 18.66 8.71
N ILE A 135 24.74 19.00 8.29
CA ILE A 135 23.69 19.42 9.22
C ILE A 135 23.31 18.22 10.12
N PRO A 136 23.32 18.38 11.46
CA PRO A 136 22.90 17.31 12.38
C PRO A 136 21.45 16.90 12.10
N ALA A 137 21.16 15.60 12.14
CA ALA A 137 19.83 15.06 11.84
C ALA A 137 18.71 15.70 12.69
N ALA A 138 18.97 16.00 13.96
CA ALA A 138 18.04 16.68 14.87
C ALA A 138 17.67 18.12 14.43
N GLU A 139 18.49 18.75 13.58
CA GLU A 139 18.20 20.09 13.03
C GLU A 139 17.53 20.03 11.65
N ILE A 140 17.52 18.87 10.98
CA ILE A 140 17.06 18.77 9.60
C ILE A 140 15.59 19.11 9.46
N GLY A 141 14.72 18.63 10.36
CA GLY A 141 13.28 18.95 10.30
C GLY A 141 13.01 20.46 10.28
N ARG A 142 13.73 21.23 11.13
CA ARG A 142 13.63 22.69 11.16
C ARG A 142 14.19 23.32 9.88
N ARG A 143 15.42 22.95 9.48
CA ARG A 143 16.08 23.50 8.27
C ARG A 143 15.30 23.21 6.99
N TYR A 144 14.68 22.04 6.93
CA TYR A 144 13.82 21.62 5.84
C TYR A 144 12.64 22.58 5.68
N LEU A 145 11.91 22.85 6.77
CA LEU A 145 10.74 23.74 6.74
C LEU A 145 11.10 25.23 6.53
N GLU A 146 12.28 25.66 6.96
CA GLU A 146 12.82 27.01 6.70
C GLU A 146 13.25 27.21 5.25
N THR A 147 13.45 26.12 4.49
CA THR A 147 13.88 26.21 3.10
C THR A 147 12.75 26.76 2.23
N ASP A 148 13.06 27.79 1.43
CA ASP A 148 12.17 28.32 0.42
C ASP A 148 12.11 27.36 -0.78
N LEU A 149 11.12 26.48 -0.78
CA LEU A 149 10.93 25.45 -1.78
C LEU A 149 10.63 26.05 -3.16
N LEU A 150 9.92 27.17 -3.21
CA LEU A 150 9.53 27.84 -4.45
C LEU A 150 10.73 28.42 -5.21
N LYS A 151 11.83 28.73 -4.51
CA LYS A 151 13.10 29.09 -5.15
C LYS A 151 13.87 27.90 -5.71
N LEU A 152 13.62 26.70 -5.17
CA LEU A 152 14.31 25.48 -5.59
C LEU A 152 13.58 24.79 -6.75
N PHE A 153 12.24 24.82 -6.75
CA PHE A 153 11.42 24.10 -7.71
C PHE A 153 10.33 24.99 -8.32
N PRO A 154 10.28 25.11 -9.65
CA PRO A 154 9.17 25.77 -10.33
C PRO A 154 7.94 24.85 -10.31
N LEU A 155 7.14 24.91 -9.25
CA LEU A 155 6.03 23.99 -9.00
C LEU A 155 4.99 23.96 -10.14
N ASP A 156 4.68 25.11 -10.75
CA ASP A 156 3.74 25.17 -11.88
C ASP A 156 4.27 24.43 -13.10
N ARG A 157 5.57 24.56 -13.39
CA ARG A 157 6.21 23.83 -14.48
C ARG A 157 6.21 22.32 -14.21
N LEU A 158 6.36 21.92 -12.95
CA LEU A 158 6.29 20.51 -12.55
C LEU A 158 4.87 19.96 -12.69
N LEU A 159 3.85 20.76 -12.34
CA LEU A 159 2.44 20.46 -12.53
C LEU A 159 2.13 20.24 -14.02
N GLU A 160 2.51 21.19 -14.88
CA GLU A 160 2.31 21.13 -16.33
C GLU A 160 2.94 19.87 -16.94
N ARG A 161 4.20 19.59 -16.62
CA ARG A 161 4.91 18.40 -17.09
C ARG A 161 4.25 17.11 -16.61
N SER A 162 3.84 17.06 -15.35
CA SER A 162 3.19 15.88 -14.79
C SER A 162 1.85 15.60 -15.47
N PHE A 163 1.04 16.63 -15.72
CA PHE A 163 -0.21 16.46 -16.45
C PHE A 163 0.00 16.13 -17.93
N ALA A 164 1.05 16.66 -18.57
CA ALA A 164 1.41 16.25 -19.93
C ALA A 164 1.76 14.76 -19.99
N GLU A 165 2.54 14.25 -19.03
CA GLU A 165 2.86 12.82 -18.92
C GLU A 165 1.60 11.97 -18.66
N LEU A 166 0.73 12.40 -17.75
CA LEU A 166 -0.54 11.70 -17.48
C LEU A 166 -1.45 11.63 -18.70
N ARG A 167 -1.64 12.76 -19.41
CA ARG A 167 -2.44 12.79 -20.64
C ARG A 167 -1.84 11.92 -21.74
N HIS A 168 -0.50 11.87 -21.83
CA HIS A 168 0.16 10.98 -22.77
C HIS A 168 -0.12 9.51 -22.44
N ASN A 169 -0.09 9.12 -21.16
CA ASN A 169 -0.42 7.77 -20.73
C ASN A 169 -1.90 7.42 -20.95
N ASP A 170 -2.80 8.38 -20.74
CA ASP A 170 -4.23 8.21 -20.99
C ASP A 170 -4.51 7.85 -22.46
N LEU A 171 -3.77 8.44 -23.42
CA LEU A 171 -3.90 8.11 -24.86
C LEU A 171 -3.55 6.66 -25.19
N GLN A 172 -2.76 5.99 -24.34
CA GLN A 172 -2.35 4.60 -24.53
C GLN A 172 -3.20 3.62 -23.71
N SER A 173 -4.17 4.13 -22.95
CA SER A 173 -4.93 3.38 -21.96
C SER A 173 -6.43 3.38 -22.27
N ASP A 174 -7.14 2.37 -21.80
CA ASP A 174 -8.61 2.29 -21.85
C ASP A 174 -9.23 2.98 -20.61
N PHE A 175 -8.39 3.41 -19.66
CA PHE A 175 -8.75 4.22 -18.49
C PHE A 175 -7.97 5.54 -18.51
N ALA A 176 -8.69 6.67 -18.48
CA ALA A 176 -8.10 8.00 -18.42
C ALA A 176 -8.12 8.57 -17.00
N VAL A 177 -6.94 8.82 -16.42
CA VAL A 177 -6.82 9.33 -15.04
C VAL A 177 -6.67 10.85 -14.98
N ALA A 178 -6.11 11.49 -16.00
CA ALA A 178 -5.83 12.92 -15.97
C ALA A 178 -7.09 13.77 -15.73
N PRO A 179 -8.25 13.54 -16.37
CA PRO A 179 -9.44 14.35 -16.14
C PRO A 179 -9.95 14.29 -14.69
N LEU A 180 -9.84 13.11 -14.05
CA LEU A 180 -10.21 12.94 -12.64
C LEU A 180 -9.24 13.71 -11.74
N LEU A 181 -7.94 13.64 -12.02
CA LEU A 181 -6.95 14.37 -11.24
C LEU A 181 -7.12 15.88 -11.39
N GLU A 182 -7.23 16.40 -12.61
CA GLU A 182 -7.37 17.84 -12.90
C GLU A 182 -8.51 18.49 -12.13
N THR A 183 -9.64 17.80 -12.05
CA THR A 183 -10.86 18.31 -11.39
C THR A 183 -10.83 18.16 -9.87
N SER A 184 -10.08 17.20 -9.34
CA SER A 184 -10.26 16.75 -7.95
C SER A 184 -9.03 16.86 -7.06
N PHE A 185 -7.80 16.96 -7.59
CA PHE A 185 -6.58 16.89 -6.78
C PHE A 185 -6.47 17.99 -5.72
N ARG A 186 -7.08 19.15 -5.95
CA ARG A 186 -7.14 20.25 -4.96
C ARG A 186 -8.19 20.01 -3.89
N GLN A 187 -9.24 19.26 -4.20
CA GLN A 187 -10.41 19.07 -3.34
C GLN A 187 -10.33 17.79 -2.51
N ARG A 188 -9.59 16.78 -2.98
CA ARG A 188 -9.46 15.47 -2.33
C ARG A 188 -8.03 14.95 -2.44
N GLN A 189 -7.58 14.28 -1.39
CA GLN A 189 -6.39 13.43 -1.47
C GLN A 189 -6.71 12.28 -2.42
N LEU A 190 -5.95 12.15 -3.51
CA LEU A 190 -6.09 11.05 -4.47
C LEU A 190 -4.91 10.08 -4.43
N PHE A 191 -3.85 10.46 -3.72
CA PHE A 191 -2.61 9.71 -3.55
C PHE A 191 -2.11 9.86 -2.12
N ALA A 192 -1.62 8.78 -1.54
CA ALA A 192 -0.98 8.74 -0.22
C ALA A 192 0.54 8.96 -0.33
N THR A 193 1.12 8.45 -1.42
CA THR A 193 2.53 8.58 -1.79
C THR A 193 2.62 8.92 -3.29
N ILE A 194 3.83 9.07 -3.84
CA ILE A 194 4.03 9.38 -5.26
C ILE A 194 3.39 8.37 -6.23
N ASN A 195 3.21 7.11 -5.83
CA ASN A 195 2.74 6.01 -6.67
C ASN A 195 1.65 5.16 -6.00
N HIS A 196 1.18 5.54 -4.81
CA HIS A 196 0.09 4.86 -4.11
C HIS A 196 -1.21 5.69 -4.22
N PRO A 197 -2.08 5.39 -5.21
CA PRO A 197 -3.41 5.98 -5.29
C PRO A 197 -4.22 5.63 -4.03
N ASN A 198 -5.04 6.57 -3.58
CA ASN A 198 -5.96 6.29 -2.50
C ASN A 198 -7.11 5.38 -2.97
N ARG A 199 -7.90 4.92 -2.00
CA ARG A 199 -9.05 4.06 -2.26
C ARG A 199 -10.04 4.65 -3.26
N HIS A 200 -10.31 5.95 -3.21
CA HIS A 200 -11.29 6.58 -4.10
C HIS A 200 -10.87 6.49 -5.56
N LEU A 201 -9.63 6.90 -5.87
CA LEU A 201 -9.09 6.80 -7.22
C LEU A 201 -9.05 5.34 -7.69
N PHE A 202 -8.65 4.43 -6.80
CA PHE A 202 -8.58 3.01 -7.14
C PHE A 202 -9.94 2.37 -7.41
N ASP A 203 -10.97 2.73 -6.67
CA ASP A 203 -12.35 2.25 -6.90
C ASP A 203 -12.89 2.71 -8.25
N VAL A 204 -12.42 3.84 -8.78
CA VAL A 204 -12.78 4.28 -10.15
C VAL A 204 -12.10 3.36 -11.17
N LEU A 205 -10.81 3.07 -11.02
CA LEU A 205 -10.11 2.10 -11.88
C LEU A 205 -10.78 0.72 -11.82
N TYR A 206 -11.03 0.21 -10.63
CA TYR A 206 -11.66 -1.09 -10.41
C TYR A 206 -13.04 -1.20 -11.08
N ARG A 207 -13.85 -0.13 -11.06
CA ARG A 207 -15.13 -0.10 -11.79
C ARG A 207 -14.98 -0.31 -13.29
N HIS A 208 -13.97 0.31 -13.90
CA HIS A 208 -13.73 0.14 -15.33
C HIS A 208 -13.24 -1.28 -15.64
N VAL A 209 -12.38 -1.84 -14.78
CA VAL A 209 -11.94 -3.24 -14.90
C VAL A 209 -13.11 -4.21 -14.76
N LEU A 210 -14.01 -3.99 -13.80
CA LEU A 210 -15.22 -4.81 -13.64
C LEU A 210 -16.15 -4.68 -14.84
N ALA A 211 -16.35 -3.45 -15.34
CA ALA A 211 -17.18 -3.22 -16.51
C ALA A 211 -16.62 -3.92 -17.74
N PHE A 212 -15.30 -3.91 -17.90
CA PHE A 212 -14.60 -4.66 -18.92
C PHE A 212 -14.84 -6.17 -18.76
N LEU A 213 -14.63 -6.76 -17.58
CA LEU A 213 -14.79 -8.20 -17.39
C LEU A 213 -16.24 -8.65 -17.57
N LEU A 214 -17.18 -8.01 -16.87
CA LEU A 214 -18.58 -8.41 -16.78
C LEU A 214 -19.44 -7.91 -17.96
N GLY A 215 -18.92 -7.00 -18.78
CA GLY A 215 -19.65 -6.39 -19.89
C GLY A 215 -20.79 -5.45 -19.46
N THR A 216 -20.91 -5.17 -18.16
CA THR A 216 -21.91 -4.28 -17.58
C THR A 216 -21.25 -3.41 -16.53
N THR A 217 -21.67 -2.17 -16.36
CA THR A 217 -21.16 -1.33 -15.26
C THR A 217 -21.88 -1.76 -13.98
N PRO A 218 -21.23 -2.46 -13.04
CA PRO A 218 -21.91 -2.86 -11.82
C PRO A 218 -22.23 -1.63 -10.98
N ASP A 219 -23.41 -1.63 -10.37
CA ASP A 219 -23.73 -0.67 -9.31
C ASP A 219 -22.89 -1.05 -8.09
N LEU A 220 -21.72 -0.43 -7.97
CA LEU A 220 -20.96 -0.52 -6.74
C LEU A 220 -21.66 0.35 -5.71
N THR A 221 -22.58 -0.25 -4.94
CA THR A 221 -23.00 0.37 -3.69
C THR A 221 -21.72 0.59 -2.88
N PRO A 222 -21.38 1.84 -2.50
CA PRO A 222 -20.24 2.07 -1.61
C PRO A 222 -20.53 1.23 -0.36
N SER A 223 -19.67 0.25 -0.07
CA SER A 223 -19.88 -0.56 1.13
C SER A 223 -19.96 0.39 2.33
N ALA A 224 -21.11 0.37 3.00
CA ALA A 224 -21.43 1.23 4.14
C ALA A 224 -20.48 1.03 5.33
N ASP A 225 -19.67 -0.04 5.30
CA ASP A 225 -18.67 -0.38 6.33
C ASP A 225 -17.27 0.22 6.09
N LEU A 226 -17.05 0.97 5.01
CA LEU A 226 -15.71 1.46 4.66
C LEU A 226 -15.38 2.81 5.33
N LYS A 227 -15.31 2.84 6.66
CA LYS A 227 -14.58 3.87 7.43
C LYS A 227 -13.04 3.71 7.31
N ILE A 228 -12.54 3.21 6.19
CA ILE A 228 -11.11 3.01 5.96
C ILE A 228 -10.68 4.08 4.96
N ARG A 229 -10.16 5.20 5.50
CA ARG A 229 -9.61 6.33 4.73
C ARG A 229 -8.26 6.01 4.07
N TYR A 230 -7.79 4.77 4.13
CA TYR A 230 -6.39 4.44 3.88
C TYR A 230 -6.11 3.91 2.47
N ASP A 231 -4.86 4.08 2.08
CA ASP A 231 -4.22 3.55 0.88
C ASP A 231 -4.53 2.05 0.72
N ILE A 232 -4.82 1.64 -0.51
CA ILE A 232 -5.02 0.22 -0.83
C ILE A 232 -3.72 -0.59 -0.72
N PHE A 233 -2.56 0.08 -0.72
CA PHE A 233 -1.24 -0.50 -0.54
C PHE A 233 -0.69 -0.35 0.89
N GLY A 234 -1.44 0.22 1.84
CA GLY A 234 -1.12 0.11 3.26
C GLY A 234 -1.31 1.38 4.09
N ASP A 235 -0.37 1.56 5.02
CA ASP A 235 -0.49 2.46 6.16
C ASP A 235 0.47 3.67 6.02
N GLU A 236 0.96 3.97 4.82
CA GLU A 236 1.99 4.98 4.57
C GLU A 236 1.45 6.18 3.78
N GLU A 237 1.51 7.36 4.38
CA GLU A 237 1.28 8.67 3.78
C GLU A 237 2.58 9.47 3.87
N ILE A 238 3.05 9.98 2.74
CA ILE A 238 4.25 10.83 2.72
C ILE A 238 3.83 12.28 2.92
N PRO A 239 4.29 12.96 3.99
CA PRO A 239 3.89 14.32 4.28
C PRO A 239 4.14 15.29 3.12
N LEU A 240 3.15 16.12 2.82
CA LEU A 240 3.33 17.21 1.87
C LEU A 240 4.05 18.38 2.54
N HIS A 241 4.96 19.01 1.80
CA HIS A 241 5.61 20.24 2.25
C HIS A 241 4.57 21.37 2.40
N PRO A 242 4.54 22.15 3.49
CA PRO A 242 3.53 23.20 3.69
C PRO A 242 3.43 24.24 2.55
N GLN A 243 4.57 24.58 1.95
CA GLN A 243 4.61 25.44 0.76
C GLN A 243 3.96 24.80 -0.48
N VAL A 244 4.00 23.48 -0.67
CA VAL A 244 3.26 22.78 -1.75
C VAL A 244 1.75 22.85 -1.49
N ILE A 245 1.34 22.58 -0.24
CA ILE A 245 -0.06 22.68 0.18
C ILE A 245 -0.62 24.08 -0.13
N SER A 246 0.15 25.11 0.25
CA SER A 246 -0.21 26.52 0.07
C SER A 246 -0.21 26.92 -1.41
N HIS A 247 0.84 26.57 -2.16
CA HIS A 247 0.99 26.93 -3.58
C HIS A 247 -0.15 26.38 -4.43
N PHE A 248 -0.54 25.12 -4.23
CA PHE A 248 -1.63 24.49 -4.98
C PHE A 248 -3.02 24.69 -4.38
N ALA A 249 -3.13 25.39 -3.23
CA ALA A 249 -4.37 25.60 -2.49
C ALA A 249 -5.15 24.29 -2.23
N LEU A 250 -4.45 23.28 -1.69
CA LEU A 250 -5.06 21.99 -1.38
C LEU A 250 -6.03 22.14 -0.19
N CYS A 251 -7.30 21.75 -0.39
CA CYS A 251 -8.39 21.94 0.57
C CYS A 251 -8.55 20.78 1.56
N TRP A 252 -7.94 19.64 1.26
CA TRP A 252 -8.10 18.39 2.02
C TRP A 252 -7.01 18.14 3.05
N CYS A 253 -5.98 18.99 3.10
CA CYS A 253 -4.93 18.92 4.10
C CYS A 253 -4.74 20.24 4.82
N ARG A 254 -4.22 20.15 6.05
CA ARG A 254 -3.91 21.32 6.88
C ARG A 254 -2.41 21.42 7.14
N PRO A 255 -1.85 22.62 7.35
CA PRO A 255 -0.43 22.78 7.66
C PRO A 255 0.02 22.01 8.93
N ASP A 256 -0.86 21.84 9.90
CA ASP A 256 -0.64 21.12 11.16
C ASP A 256 -1.08 19.64 11.11
N GLN A 257 -1.44 19.14 9.92
CA GLN A 257 -1.87 17.77 9.75
C GLN A 257 -0.78 16.78 10.18
N ARG A 258 -1.22 15.73 10.87
CA ARG A 258 -0.43 14.53 11.09
C ARG A 258 -0.75 13.51 10.00
N TRP A 259 0.28 12.92 9.45
CA TRP A 259 0.25 11.96 8.35
C TRP A 259 0.46 10.57 8.93
N ARG A 260 -0.33 9.61 8.47
CA ARG A 260 -0.16 8.23 8.89
C ARG A 260 1.10 7.69 8.23
N TYR A 261 2.03 7.18 9.01
CA TYR A 261 3.17 6.43 8.49
C TYR A 261 3.31 5.18 9.33
N ARG A 262 2.88 4.07 8.75
CA ARG A 262 2.72 2.77 9.40
C ARG A 262 1.82 2.92 10.62
N SER A 263 2.27 2.40 11.75
CA SER A 263 1.56 2.52 13.01
C SER A 263 1.54 3.94 13.56
N ALA A 264 2.27 4.93 13.00
CA ALA A 264 2.40 6.28 13.56
C ALA A 264 1.57 7.36 12.86
N TYR A 265 1.26 8.42 13.60
CA TYR A 265 0.77 9.68 13.03
C TYR A 265 1.79 10.76 13.31
N LEU A 266 2.41 11.29 12.26
CA LEU A 266 3.55 12.19 12.37
C LEU A 266 3.23 13.53 11.74
N THR A 267 3.59 14.62 12.41
CA THR A 267 3.74 15.91 11.75
C THR A 267 4.81 15.81 10.66
N HIS A 268 4.82 16.76 9.74
CA HIS A 268 5.85 16.84 8.72
C HIS A 268 7.27 16.87 9.32
N ALA A 269 7.49 17.73 10.32
CA ALA A 269 8.79 17.89 10.98
C ALA A 269 9.26 16.59 11.65
N GLU A 270 8.35 15.92 12.37
CA GLU A 270 8.63 14.60 12.95
C GLU A 270 9.08 13.68 11.81
N TYR A 271 8.25 13.37 10.82
CA TYR A 271 8.61 12.44 9.73
C TYR A 271 9.99 12.71 9.08
N ILE A 272 10.31 13.97 8.79
CA ILE A 272 11.60 14.36 8.21
C ILE A 272 12.77 14.07 9.15
N GLU A 273 12.61 14.34 10.45
CA GLU A 273 13.60 13.97 11.46
C GLU A 273 13.79 12.44 11.52
N ALA A 274 12.72 11.66 11.34
CA ALA A 274 12.76 10.17 11.34
C ALA A 274 13.64 9.66 10.23
N TYR A 275 13.33 10.17 9.06
CA TYR A 275 13.98 9.80 7.83
C TYR A 275 15.44 10.24 7.84
N ALA A 276 15.74 11.43 8.37
CA ALA A 276 17.11 11.91 8.57
C ALA A 276 17.92 11.00 9.50
N HIS A 277 17.36 10.65 10.66
CA HIS A 277 17.99 9.78 11.66
C HIS A 277 17.98 8.30 11.28
N ARG A 278 17.21 7.90 10.27
CA ARG A 278 16.91 6.50 9.92
C ARG A 278 16.38 5.69 11.11
N THR A 279 15.60 6.32 11.99
CA THR A 279 15.04 5.66 13.17
C THR A 279 13.80 4.84 12.84
N ALA A 280 13.52 3.82 13.64
CA ALA A 280 12.22 3.16 13.64
C ALA A 280 11.10 4.14 13.97
N ILE A 281 9.98 4.07 13.24
CA ILE A 281 8.77 4.83 13.56
C ILE A 281 7.83 3.94 14.39
N PRO A 282 7.23 4.48 15.48
CA PRO A 282 7.50 5.78 16.07
C PRO A 282 8.86 5.79 16.78
N PHE A 283 9.59 6.87 16.51
CA PHE A 283 10.92 7.21 16.99
C PHE A 283 11.26 6.78 18.39
N GLY A 284 12.33 6.00 18.58
CA GLY A 284 12.97 5.81 19.89
C GLY A 284 11.98 5.50 21.01
N SER A 285 10.80 5.01 20.67
CA SER A 285 9.67 5.06 21.57
C SER A 285 9.76 3.81 22.39
N SER A 286 9.79 3.96 23.70
CA SER A 286 9.90 2.79 24.58
C SER A 286 8.80 1.77 24.26
N PRO A 287 9.02 0.48 24.54
CA PRO A 287 7.99 -0.54 24.37
C PRO A 287 6.62 -0.15 24.97
N ARG A 288 6.64 0.67 26.03
CA ARG A 288 5.44 1.25 26.64
C ARG A 288 4.61 2.10 25.67
N VAL A 289 5.23 2.96 24.86
CA VAL A 289 4.50 3.81 23.90
C VAL A 289 3.78 2.96 22.86
N TRP A 290 4.43 1.93 22.34
CA TRP A 290 3.81 0.98 21.41
C TRP A 290 2.61 0.26 22.05
N MET A 291 2.78 -0.18 23.30
CA MET A 291 1.72 -0.84 24.05
C MET A 291 0.54 0.12 24.30
N ASP A 292 0.79 1.36 24.73
CA ASP A 292 -0.24 2.37 24.98
C ASP A 292 -1.05 2.67 23.71
N ARG A 293 -0.40 2.67 22.54
CA ARG A 293 -1.05 2.90 21.24
C ARG A 293 -1.88 1.72 20.78
N ALA A 294 -1.37 0.50 20.90
CA ALA A 294 -2.16 -0.71 20.64
C ALA A 294 -3.41 -0.75 21.55
N GLN A 295 -3.26 -0.37 22.82
CA GLN A 295 -4.37 -0.26 23.75
C GLN A 295 -5.34 0.89 23.40
N GLN A 296 -4.85 2.01 22.87
CA GLN A 296 -5.69 3.09 22.39
C GLN A 296 -6.51 2.66 21.18
N ALA A 297 -5.89 1.98 20.21
CA ALA A 297 -6.59 1.40 19.06
C ALA A 297 -7.66 0.40 19.51
N CYS A 298 -7.35 -0.49 20.47
CA CYS A 298 -8.33 -1.39 21.09
C CYS A 298 -9.50 -0.62 21.74
N ARG A 299 -9.21 0.45 22.49
CA ARG A 299 -10.24 1.28 23.16
C ARG A 299 -11.18 1.95 22.17
N HIS A 300 -10.68 2.30 20.99
CA HIS A 300 -11.49 2.85 19.89
C HIS A 300 -12.18 1.77 19.04
N GLY A 301 -12.07 0.49 19.40
CA GLY A 301 -12.64 -0.62 18.65
C GLY A 301 -11.92 -0.92 17.33
N ASN A 302 -10.76 -0.31 17.08
CA ASN A 302 -9.97 -0.57 15.88
C ASN A 302 -8.99 -1.72 16.15
N PHE A 303 -9.52 -2.93 16.22
CA PHE A 303 -8.75 -4.13 16.49
C PHE A 303 -7.72 -4.48 15.39
N PRO A 304 -8.00 -4.30 14.09
CA PRO A 304 -7.00 -4.51 13.05
C PRO A 304 -5.75 -3.62 13.23
N GLU A 305 -5.96 -2.34 13.53
CA GLU A 305 -4.87 -1.40 13.83
C GLU A 305 -4.08 -1.82 15.08
N ALA A 306 -4.79 -2.24 16.14
CA ALA A 306 -4.14 -2.67 17.37
C ALA A 306 -3.23 -3.88 17.13
N GLU A 307 -3.66 -4.85 16.32
CA GLU A 307 -2.83 -6.00 15.95
C GLU A 307 -1.64 -5.59 15.11
N PHE A 308 -1.85 -4.73 14.11
CA PHE A 308 -0.77 -4.20 13.29
C PHE A 308 0.33 -3.55 14.15
N ILE A 309 -0.07 -2.66 15.09
CA ILE A 309 0.84 -2.02 16.04
C ILE A 309 1.61 -3.06 16.87
N LEU A 310 0.92 -4.10 17.38
CA LEU A 310 1.55 -5.12 18.23
C LEU A 310 2.56 -5.97 17.46
N PHE A 311 2.26 -6.35 16.22
CA PHE A 311 3.18 -7.12 15.39
C PHE A 311 4.39 -6.28 14.97
N GLU A 312 4.18 -5.04 14.56
CA GLU A 312 5.28 -4.16 14.21
C GLU A 312 6.17 -3.87 15.43
N ALA A 313 5.58 -3.68 16.61
CA ALA A 313 6.33 -3.56 17.86
C ALA A 313 7.14 -4.82 18.17
N ALA A 314 6.60 -6.02 17.94
CA ALA A 314 7.32 -7.27 18.15
C ALA A 314 8.50 -7.44 17.18
N THR A 315 8.39 -6.94 15.96
CA THR A 315 9.53 -6.89 15.01
C THR A 315 10.63 -5.95 15.50
N ILE A 316 10.25 -4.82 16.10
CA ILE A 316 11.20 -3.79 16.55
C ILE A 316 11.81 -4.13 17.92
N PHE A 317 11.04 -4.75 18.81
CA PHE A 317 11.44 -5.17 20.16
C PHE A 317 11.26 -6.69 20.33
N PRO A 318 12.05 -7.52 19.63
CA PRO A 318 11.87 -8.97 19.64
C PRO A 318 12.10 -9.61 21.02
N THR A 319 12.77 -8.89 21.93
CA THR A 319 13.01 -9.32 23.32
C THR A 319 11.88 -8.98 24.28
N ILE A 320 10.83 -8.30 23.83
CA ILE A 320 9.69 -7.88 24.66
C ILE A 320 8.48 -8.79 24.35
N PRO A 321 8.29 -9.88 25.11
CA PRO A 321 7.30 -10.90 24.80
C PRO A 321 5.84 -10.44 24.95
N GLU A 322 5.62 -9.34 25.67
CA GLU A 322 4.31 -8.80 25.97
C GLU A 322 3.53 -8.38 24.71
N PHE A 323 4.19 -8.02 23.61
CA PHE A 323 3.52 -7.62 22.37
C PHE A 323 2.75 -8.77 21.73
N LEU A 324 3.41 -9.90 21.49
CA LEU A 324 2.78 -11.08 20.88
C LEU A 324 1.79 -11.74 21.85
N LEU A 325 2.06 -11.73 23.16
CA LEU A 325 1.08 -12.19 24.16
C LEU A 325 -0.20 -11.34 24.11
N THR A 326 -0.06 -10.02 23.99
CA THR A 326 -1.20 -9.11 23.87
C THR A 326 -1.95 -9.31 22.56
N ALA A 327 -1.25 -9.54 21.44
CA ALA A 327 -1.85 -9.85 20.15
C ALA A 327 -2.66 -11.16 20.20
N ALA A 328 -2.11 -12.21 20.82
CA ALA A 328 -2.83 -13.46 21.01
C ALA A 328 -4.10 -13.29 21.86
N ARG A 329 -4.02 -12.54 22.97
CA ARG A 329 -5.19 -12.22 23.81
C ARG A 329 -6.25 -11.43 23.05
N LEU A 330 -5.82 -10.52 22.20
CA LEU A 330 -6.73 -9.75 21.34
C LEU A 330 -7.42 -10.64 20.30
N ALA A 331 -6.71 -11.60 19.70
CA ALA A 331 -7.29 -12.61 18.83
C ALA A 331 -8.33 -13.49 19.57
N VAL A 332 -8.04 -13.90 20.82
CA VAL A 332 -9.02 -14.62 21.65
C VAL A 332 -10.28 -13.79 21.93
N ARG A 333 -10.14 -12.49 22.24
CA ARG A 333 -11.29 -11.59 22.46
C ARG A 333 -12.18 -11.47 21.23
N GLN A 334 -11.63 -11.65 20.04
CA GLN A 334 -12.34 -11.66 18.77
C GLN A 334 -12.78 -13.07 18.34
N ASN A 335 -12.72 -14.06 19.23
CA ASN A 335 -13.03 -15.46 18.96
C ASN A 335 -12.17 -16.11 17.84
N ARG A 336 -11.00 -15.54 17.53
CA ARG A 336 -10.05 -16.05 16.53
C ARG A 336 -9.04 -17.00 17.19
N LEU A 337 -9.54 -18.10 17.74
CA LEU A 337 -8.74 -19.01 18.57
C LEU A 337 -7.59 -19.70 17.81
N LEU A 338 -7.76 -19.94 16.51
CA LEU A 338 -6.70 -20.50 15.65
C LEU A 338 -5.53 -19.54 15.49
N ASP A 339 -5.82 -18.26 15.26
CA ASP A 339 -4.80 -17.24 15.09
C ASP A 339 -4.07 -16.99 16.40
N ALA A 340 -4.80 -16.94 17.52
CA ALA A 340 -4.21 -16.86 18.86
C ALA A 340 -3.20 -17.99 19.13
N GLU A 341 -3.56 -19.24 18.79
CA GLU A 341 -2.63 -20.37 18.94
C GLU A 341 -1.39 -20.23 18.06
N LYS A 342 -1.56 -19.84 16.78
CA LYS A 342 -0.43 -19.64 15.86
C LYS A 342 0.55 -18.60 16.40
N ILE A 343 0.04 -17.46 16.88
CA ILE A 343 0.85 -16.38 17.45
C ILE A 343 1.64 -16.88 18.67
N LEU A 344 0.99 -17.59 19.59
CA LEU A 344 1.64 -18.10 20.81
C LEU A 344 2.70 -19.16 20.48
N ARG A 345 2.44 -20.06 19.52
CA ARG A 345 3.42 -21.05 19.08
C ARG A 345 4.62 -20.42 18.38
N TYR A 346 4.38 -19.42 17.52
CA TYR A 346 5.45 -18.65 16.89
C TYR A 346 6.33 -18.00 17.97
N HIS A 347 5.72 -17.37 18.97
CA HIS A 347 6.48 -16.77 20.06
C HIS A 347 7.33 -17.78 20.85
N LEU A 348 6.81 -18.99 21.12
CA LEU A 348 7.55 -20.03 21.84
C LEU A 348 8.81 -20.50 21.10
N GLN A 349 8.89 -20.31 19.78
CA GLN A 349 10.12 -20.61 19.03
C GLN A 349 11.26 -19.67 19.45
N SER A 350 10.95 -18.41 19.74
CA SER A 350 11.93 -17.39 20.11
C SER A 350 12.14 -17.27 21.63
N ASN A 351 11.15 -17.64 22.44
CA ASN A 351 11.18 -17.50 23.89
C ASN A 351 10.53 -18.72 24.58
N PRO A 352 11.22 -19.89 24.59
CA PRO A 352 10.63 -21.16 25.03
C PRO A 352 10.32 -21.19 26.53
N ASP A 353 10.99 -20.39 27.35
CA ASP A 353 10.84 -20.43 28.82
C ASP A 353 9.88 -19.37 29.37
N TYR A 354 9.23 -18.58 28.51
CA TYR A 354 8.35 -17.51 28.95
C TYR A 354 6.99 -18.05 29.43
N LYS A 355 6.90 -18.32 30.74
CA LYS A 355 5.77 -18.94 31.42
C LYS A 355 4.38 -18.37 31.07
N PRO A 356 4.17 -17.04 30.99
CA PRO A 356 2.85 -16.48 30.67
C PRO A 356 2.27 -16.96 29.34
N ILE A 357 3.12 -17.33 28.37
CA ILE A 357 2.67 -17.81 27.06
C ILE A 357 2.27 -19.27 27.08
N HIS A 358 2.92 -20.11 27.89
CA HIS A 358 2.46 -21.48 28.13
C HIS A 358 1.09 -21.51 28.78
N GLU A 359 0.87 -20.65 29.78
CA GLU A 359 -0.41 -20.49 30.46
C GLU A 359 -1.50 -20.04 29.49
N GLU A 360 -1.20 -19.03 28.66
CA GLU A 360 -2.12 -18.53 27.65
C GLU A 360 -2.41 -19.56 26.55
N LEU A 361 -1.40 -20.31 26.09
CA LEU A 361 -1.56 -21.35 25.08
C LEU A 361 -2.43 -22.50 25.60
N ALA A 362 -2.21 -22.95 26.84
CA ALA A 362 -3.07 -23.93 27.48
C ALA A 362 -4.52 -23.44 27.58
N ARG A 363 -4.73 -22.15 27.91
CA ARG A 363 -6.05 -21.52 27.92
C ARG A 363 -6.70 -21.55 26.54
N VAL A 364 -5.98 -21.16 25.49
CA VAL A 364 -6.49 -21.16 24.10
C VAL A 364 -6.85 -22.59 23.65
N MET A 365 -6.00 -23.57 23.93
CA MET A 365 -6.28 -24.98 23.58
C MET A 365 -7.54 -25.49 24.27
N ASN A 366 -7.74 -25.16 25.55
CA ASN A 366 -8.95 -25.52 26.29
C ASN A 366 -10.21 -24.82 25.77
N LEU A 367 -10.11 -23.57 25.33
CA LEU A 367 -11.24 -22.88 24.70
C LEU A 367 -11.60 -23.51 23.35
N ARG A 368 -10.60 -23.92 22.57
CA ARG A 368 -10.80 -24.61 21.29
C ARG A 368 -11.44 -25.97 21.45
N SER A 369 -11.07 -26.74 22.46
CA SER A 369 -11.66 -28.07 22.71
C SER A 369 -13.12 -28.00 23.15
N ARG A 370 -13.55 -26.89 23.75
CA ARG A 370 -14.94 -26.63 24.16
C ARG A 370 -15.81 -25.99 23.08
N SER A 371 -15.20 -25.51 22.00
CA SER A 371 -15.89 -24.86 20.87
C SER A 371 -16.09 -25.79 19.67
N LYS A 372 -15.61 -27.04 19.79
CA LYS A 372 -15.95 -28.16 18.92
C LYS A 372 -17.11 -28.92 19.55
#